data_AF-A0A3D1P5U4-F1
#
_entry.id   AF-A0A3D1P5U4-F1
#
_cell.length_a   1.000
_cell.length_b   1.000
_cell.length_c   1.000
_cell.angle_alpha   90.00
_cell.angle_beta   90.00
_cell.angle_gamma   90.00
#
_symmetry.space_group_name_H-M   'P 1'
#
loop_
_entity.id
_entity.type
_entity.pdbx_description
1 polymer ?
#
loop_
_entity_poly.entity_id
_entity_poly.type
_entity_poly.pdbx_seq_one_letter_code
_entity_poly.pdbx_strand_id
1 'polypeptide(L)' 'MLDKAAFTPEYVANNSWLRQYQPATAEAIALLQQGKIPALSQVVERCQVFDRDGFVILKAECINK' A
#
# COMPACT_ATOMS: atom_id res chain seq x y z
N MET A 1 6.57 3.54 -6.35
CA MET A 1 6.17 2.22 -6.87
C MET A 1 5.32 1.56 -5.79
N LEU A 2 4.22 0.93 -6.17
CA LEU A 2 3.26 0.28 -5.28
C LEU A 2 3.09 -1.18 -5.73
N ASP A 3 3.20 -2.13 -4.81
CA ASP A 3 2.85 -3.53 -5.08
C ASP A 3 1.32 -3.68 -5.12
N LYS A 4 0.79 -4.40 -6.12
CA LYS A 4 -0.66 -4.61 -6.26
C LYS A 4 -1.26 -5.40 -5.09
N ALA A 5 -0.45 -6.19 -4.37
CA ALA A 5 -0.90 -6.94 -3.19
C ALA A 5 -0.80 -6.13 -1.87
N ALA A 6 -0.34 -4.88 -1.91
CA ALA A 6 0.02 -4.09 -0.73
C ALA A 6 -1.11 -3.84 0.29
N PHE A 7 -2.36 -4.02 -0.10
CA PHE A 7 -3.53 -3.70 0.73
C PHE A 7 -4.18 -4.91 1.41
N THR A 8 -3.41 -5.98 1.62
CA THR A 8 -3.87 -7.17 2.35
C THR A 8 -3.14 -7.32 3.68
N PRO A 9 -3.82 -7.75 4.77
CA PRO A 9 -3.14 -8.07 6.02
C PRO A 9 -1.99 -9.05 5.84
N GLU A 10 -2.17 -10.06 4.99
CA GLU A 10 -1.20 -11.13 4.75
C GLU A 10 0.07 -10.60 4.08
N TYR A 11 -0.06 -9.68 3.11
CA TYR A 11 1.09 -9.05 2.49
C TYR A 11 1.87 -8.22 3.52
N VAL A 12 1.18 -7.37 4.28
CA VAL A 12 1.84 -6.48 5.26
C VAL A 12 2.53 -7.29 6.36
N ALA A 13 1.91 -8.37 6.83
CA ALA A 13 2.46 -9.23 7.89
C ALA A 13 3.70 -10.02 7.43
N ASN A 14 3.70 -10.52 6.19
CA ASN A 14 4.77 -11.40 5.70
C ASN A 14 5.89 -10.64 4.98
N ASN A 15 5.72 -9.35 4.69
CA ASN A 15 6.74 -8.60 3.98
C ASN A 15 7.92 -8.21 4.90
N SER A 16 9.08 -8.80 4.62
CA SER A 16 10.26 -8.70 5.48
C SER A 16 10.75 -7.27 5.67
N TRP A 17 10.67 -6.43 4.63
CA TRP A 17 11.11 -5.03 4.70
C TRP A 17 10.17 -4.15 5.53
N LEU A 18 8.89 -4.52 5.68
CA LEU A 18 7.93 -3.75 6.48
C LEU A 18 8.14 -3.91 7.99
N ARG A 19 8.83 -4.97 8.43
CA ARG A 19 9.08 -5.24 9.85
C ARG A 19 9.87 -4.14 10.57
N GLN A 20 10.64 -3.33 9.83
CA GLN A 20 11.44 -2.24 10.41
C GLN A 20 10.63 -0.99 10.76
N TYR A 21 9.39 -0.85 10.26
CA TYR A 21 8.57 0.36 10.45
C TYR A 21 7.56 0.20 11.60
N GLN A 22 7.94 -0.48 12.67
CA GLN A 22 7.09 -0.55 13.86
C GLN A 22 7.04 0.80 14.59
N PRO A 23 5.88 1.20 15.14
CA PRO A 23 4.64 0.43 15.28
C PRO A 23 3.69 0.50 14.08
N ALA A 24 3.99 1.33 13.07
CA ALA A 24 3.08 1.61 11.95
C ALA A 24 2.67 0.35 11.17
N THR A 25 3.57 -0.64 11.04
CA THR A 25 3.24 -1.91 10.39
C THR A 25 2.20 -2.72 11.18
N ALA A 26 2.30 -2.79 12.50
CA ALA A 26 1.30 -3.48 13.32
C ALA A 26 -0.06 -2.76 13.28
N GLU A 27 -0.05 -1.42 13.32
CA GLU A 27 -1.27 -0.62 13.18
C GLU A 27 -1.92 -0.81 11.81
N ALA A 28 -1.14 -0.82 10.73
CA ALA A 28 -1.65 -1.07 9.39
C ALA A 28 -2.32 -2.45 9.27
N ILE A 29 -1.73 -3.51 9.82
CA ILE A 29 -2.33 -4.85 9.85
C ILE A 29 -3.67 -4.82 10.58
N ALA A 30 -3.74 -4.20 11.77
CA ALA A 30 -4.97 -4.11 12.54
C ALA A 30 -6.07 -3.34 11.80
N LEU A 31 -5.74 -2.23 11.14
CA LEU A 31 -6.69 -1.46 10.35
C LEU A 31 -7.20 -2.26 9.14
N LEU A 32 -6.32 -2.98 8.44
CA LEU A 32 -6.70 -3.83 7.31
C LEU A 32 -7.61 -4.99 7.75
N GLN A 33 -7.33 -5.63 8.89
CA GLN A 33 -8.18 -6.68 9.47
C GLN A 33 -9.57 -6.18 9.87
N GLN A 34 -9.69 -4.89 10.25
CA GLN A 34 -10.97 -4.23 10.51
C GLN A 34 -11.72 -3.82 9.24
N GLY A 35 -11.18 -4.11 8.04
CA GLY A 35 -11.77 -3.73 6.77
C GLY A 35 -11.65 -2.23 6.44
N LYS A 36 -10.73 -1.51 7.09
CA LYS A 36 -10.47 -0.11 6.73
C LYS A 36 -9.85 -0.04 5.34
N ILE A 37 -10.41 0.82 4.49
CA ILE A 37 -9.92 1.03 3.12
C ILE A 37 -8.69 1.95 3.17
N PRO A 38 -7.52 1.52 2.65
CA PRO A 38 -6.33 2.36 2.63
C PRO A 38 -6.53 3.62 1.79
N ALA A 39 -6.08 4.78 2.28
CA ALA A 39 -6.19 6.04 1.52
C ALA A 39 -5.51 5.95 0.14
N LEU A 40 -4.38 5.25 0.06
CA LEU A 40 -3.65 5.09 -1.20
C LEU A 40 -4.42 4.29 -2.25
N SER A 41 -5.29 3.34 -1.85
CA SER A 41 -6.06 2.52 -2.81
C SER A 41 -7.08 3.34 -3.61
N GLN A 42 -7.57 4.44 -3.02
CA GLN A 42 -8.57 5.33 -3.62
C GLN A 42 -8.01 6.22 -4.73
N VAL A 43 -6.69 6.33 -4.84
CA VAL A 43 -6.03 7.22 -5.81
C VAL A 43 -5.19 6.46 -6.84
N VAL A 44 -5.03 5.13 -6.71
CA VAL A 44 -4.21 4.32 -7.62
C VAL A 44 -4.61 4.54 -9.07
N GLU A 45 -5.89 4.39 -9.39
CA GLU A 45 -6.40 4.48 -10.76
C GLU A 45 -6.11 5.85 -11.39
N ARG A 46 -6.29 6.93 -10.62
CA ARG A 46 -6.06 8.30 -11.09
C ARG A 46 -4.57 8.65 -11.17
N CYS A 47 -3.77 8.13 -10.26
CA CYS A 47 -2.36 8.52 -10.09
C CYS A 47 -1.38 7.59 -10.80
N GLN A 48 -1.85 6.47 -11.34
CA GLN A 48 -1.04 5.53 -12.10
C GLN A 48 -0.54 6.14 -13.41
N VAL A 49 0.76 6.02 -13.65
CA VAL A 49 1.40 6.38 -14.92
C VAL A 49 1.98 5.17 -15.65
N PHE A 50 2.14 4.05 -14.95
CA PHE A 50 2.65 2.81 -15.53
C PHE A 50 2.25 1.60 -14.68
N ASP A 51 2.02 0.46 -15.34
CA ASP A 51 1.68 -0.83 -14.72
C ASP A 51 2.42 -1.97 -15.42
N ARG A 52 3.28 -2.66 -14.66
CA ARG A 52 3.99 -3.88 -15.09
C ARG A 52 4.37 -4.74 -13.88
N ASP A 53 4.45 -6.05 -14.12
CA ASP A 53 5.13 -7.02 -13.26
C ASP A 53 4.69 -7.00 -11.78
N GLY A 54 3.38 -6.87 -11.53
CA GLY A 54 2.84 -6.85 -10.17
C GLY A 54 2.98 -5.50 -9.45
N PHE A 55 3.55 -4.50 -10.12
CA PHE A 55 3.74 -3.16 -9.58
C PHE A 55 2.99 -2.10 -10.38
N VAL A 56 2.61 -1.04 -9.68
CA VAL A 56 2.06 0.19 -10.25
C VAL A 56 2.99 1.35 -9.92
N ILE A 57 3.33 2.15 -10.93
CA ILE A 57 4.04 3.41 -10.73
C ILE A 57 3.01 4.52 -10.60
N LEU A 58 3.02 5.17 -9.44
CA LEU A 58 2.20 6.33 -9.16
C LEU A 58 3.01 7.61 -9.35
N LYS A 59 2.42 8.62 -9.98
CA LYS A 59 2.97 9.97 -10.06
C LYS A 59 2.97 10.59 -8.65
N ALA A 60 4.14 11.00 -8.17
CA ALA A 60 4.31 11.45 -6.77
C ALA A 60 3.48 12.70 -6.47
N GLU A 61 3.42 13.65 -7.40
CA GLU A 61 2.64 14.89 -7.24
C GLU A 61 1.13 14.62 -7.16
N CYS A 62 0.66 13.45 -7.60
CA CYS A 62 -0.75 13.09 -7.55
C CYS A 62 -1.19 12.56 -6.18
N ILE A 63 -0.25 12.03 -5.40
CA ILE A 63 -0.49 11.49 -4.05
C ILE A 63 -0.02 12.45 -2.95
N ASN A 64 0.71 13.50 -3.32
CA ASN A 64 1.07 14.58 -2.41
C ASN A 64 -0.13 15.52 -2.24
N LYS A 65 -0.34 16.00 -1.01
CA LYS A 65 -1.31 17.08 -0.74
C LYS A 65 -0.73 18.43 -1.13
#